data_AF-A0A4V5NBF5-F1
#
_entry.id   AF-A0A4V5NBF5-F1
#
_cell.length_a   1.000
_cell.length_b   1.000
_cell.length_c   1.000
_cell.angle_alpha   90.00
_cell.angle_beta   90.00
_cell.angle_gamma   90.00
#
_symmetry.space_group_name_H-M   'P 1'
#
loop_
_entity.id
_entity.type
_entity.pdbx_description
1 polymer ?
#
loop_
_entity_poly.entity_id
_entity_poly.type
_entity_poly.pdbx_seq_one_letter_code
_entity_poly.pdbx_strand_id
1 'polypeptide(L)'
;MSLDPPAYILSLQNNIRARPISWEGAVRARTITDADLKKIKSIDKVRKEQRKQTIEADPDSFCTLLLGGDNAQSIFQSAAKRPDIIQYMLVLTGDLVDDIPSFVSKLINHSEPYAPFIPLLKQSSNPEDPIPLLASSLLSSLISNALVAQNKQSPQVDDALPKLYTYTAALAKSSDAGLLDIAVQEYSALLRTSKSKQLFWKQRKETLDPLVDILRNAAGAGKDAESTLWSGGASIRSATEAGLGGGVGIQLLYHVLMVIWQLSFEGRLVGKGLD
;
A
#
# COMPACT_ATOMS: atom_id res chain seq x y z
N MET A 1 -15.52 -5.85 -1.60
CA MET A 1 -15.39 -6.04 -0.14
C MET A 1 -14.14 -5.30 0.29
N SER A 2 -14.26 -4.37 1.24
CA SER A 2 -13.09 -3.69 1.80
C SER A 2 -12.60 -4.53 2.97
N LEU A 3 -11.32 -4.90 2.97
CA LEU A 3 -10.67 -5.46 4.16
C LEU A 3 -10.35 -4.31 5.11
N ASP A 4 -10.33 -4.58 6.41
CA ASP A 4 -9.88 -3.60 7.39
C ASP A 4 -8.38 -3.33 7.17
N PRO A 5 -7.93 -2.06 7.24
CA PRO A 5 -6.53 -1.73 7.07
C PRO A 5 -5.64 -2.55 8.03
N PRO A 6 -4.44 -2.98 7.59
CA PRO A 6 -3.51 -3.69 8.46
C PRO A 6 -3.22 -2.89 9.74
N ALA A 7 -3.37 -3.51 10.91
CA ALA A 7 -3.19 -2.86 12.20
C ALA A 7 -1.80 -2.20 12.34
N TYR A 8 -0.77 -2.82 11.75
CA TYR A 8 0.58 -2.28 11.68
C TYR A 8 0.63 -0.91 10.99
N ILE A 9 0.09 -0.79 9.77
CA ILE A 9 0.03 0.49 9.03
C ILE A 9 -0.73 1.53 9.84
N LEU A 10 -1.88 1.19 10.42
CA LEU A 10 -2.67 2.14 11.19
C LEU A 10 -1.88 2.68 12.39
N SER A 11 -1.18 1.81 13.11
CA SER A 11 -0.32 2.20 14.24
C SER A 11 0.83 3.12 13.81
N LEU A 12 1.47 2.81 12.68
CA LEU A 12 2.56 3.60 12.11
C LEU A 12 2.07 4.99 11.69
N GLN A 13 0.95 5.07 10.97
CA GLN A 13 0.32 6.33 10.57
C GLN A 13 -0.04 7.18 11.79
N ASN A 14 -0.66 6.59 12.82
CA ASN A 14 -1.00 7.30 14.05
C ASN A 14 0.23 7.85 14.76
N ASN A 15 1.33 7.09 14.81
CA ASN A 15 2.58 7.56 15.37
C ASN A 15 3.14 8.76 14.59
N ILE A 16 3.10 8.70 13.25
CA ILE A 16 3.56 9.80 12.40
C ILE A 16 2.69 11.06 12.57
N ARG A 17 1.36 10.92 12.66
CA ARG A 17 0.43 12.04 12.91
C ARG A 17 0.73 12.77 14.22
N ALA A 18 1.19 12.04 15.24
CA ALA A 18 1.52 12.59 16.55
C ALA A 18 2.85 13.36 16.58
N ARG A 19 3.77 13.11 15.64
CA ARG A 19 5.09 13.75 15.61
C ARG A 19 4.98 15.21 15.16
N PRO A 20 5.60 16.17 15.88
CA PRO A 20 5.64 17.56 15.43
C PRO A 20 6.58 17.70 14.22
N ILE A 21 6.20 18.56 13.27
CA ILE A 21 7.00 18.86 12.06
C ILE A 21 7.46 20.30 12.11
N SER A 22 8.76 20.50 11.88
CA SER A 22 9.34 21.83 11.73
C SER A 22 9.08 22.38 10.32
N TRP A 23 7.84 22.81 10.09
CA TRP A 23 7.39 23.39 8.83
C TRP A 23 8.12 24.69 8.49
N GLU A 24 8.25 25.58 9.48
CA GLU A 24 8.97 26.84 9.31
C GLU A 24 10.45 26.61 8.98
N GLY A 25 11.07 25.58 9.56
CA GLY A 25 12.42 25.16 9.21
C GLY A 25 12.53 24.66 7.77
N ALA A 26 11.50 23.97 7.27
CA ALA A 26 11.45 23.50 5.88
C ALA A 26 11.32 24.63 4.87
N VAL A 27 10.53 25.67 5.18
CA VAL A 27 10.44 26.90 4.37
C VAL A 27 11.78 27.63 4.35
N ARG A 28 12.40 27.84 5.51
CA ARG A 28 13.72 28.49 5.61
C ARG A 28 14.80 27.75 4.83
N ALA A 29 14.74 26.41 4.83
CA ALA A 29 15.63 25.55 4.06
C ALA A 29 15.26 25.46 2.56
N ARG A 30 14.24 26.20 2.10
CA ARG A 30 13.72 26.19 0.73
C ARG A 30 13.35 24.80 0.21
N THR A 31 12.96 23.92 1.12
CA THR A 31 12.52 22.55 0.81
C THR A 31 11.03 22.54 0.41
N ILE A 32 10.27 23.48 0.97
CA ILE A 32 8.86 23.73 0.65
C ILE A 32 8.67 25.24 0.48
N THR A 33 7.72 25.67 -0.33
CA THR A 33 7.41 27.10 -0.48
C THR A 33 6.42 27.58 0.60
N ASP A 34 6.34 28.89 0.84
CA ASP A 34 5.31 29.48 1.69
C ASP A 34 3.88 29.16 1.19
N ALA A 35 3.71 29.09 -0.13
CA ALA A 35 2.45 28.71 -0.77
C ALA A 35 2.08 27.26 -0.46
N ASP A 36 3.05 26.34 -0.55
CA ASP A 36 2.84 24.93 -0.19
C ASP A 36 2.49 24.80 1.29
N LEU A 37 3.21 25.49 2.17
CA LEU A 37 2.93 25.46 3.60
C LEU A 37 1.54 25.99 3.92
N LYS A 38 1.11 27.08 3.27
CA LYS A 38 -0.24 27.63 3.45
C LYS A 38 -1.31 26.61 3.02
N LYS A 39 -1.11 25.92 1.90
CA LYS A 39 -2.00 24.84 1.43
C LYS A 39 -2.04 23.69 2.42
N ILE A 40 -0.88 23.18 2.85
CA ILE A 40 -0.79 22.09 3.82
C ILE A 40 -1.54 22.46 5.11
N LYS A 41 -1.28 23.65 5.68
CA LYS A 41 -1.96 24.13 6.90
C LYS A 41 -3.48 24.26 6.74
N SER A 42 -4.00 24.44 5.52
CA SER A 42 -5.45 24.56 5.26
C SER A 42 -6.21 23.22 5.33
N ILE A 43 -5.51 22.10 5.21
CA ILE A 43 -6.06 20.74 5.25
C ILE A 43 -5.51 19.91 6.42
N ASP A 44 -4.43 20.39 7.04
CA ASP A 44 -3.79 19.74 8.17
C ASP A 44 -4.60 19.94 9.46
N LYS A 45 -4.82 18.85 10.21
CA LYS A 45 -5.51 18.85 11.53
C LYS A 45 -6.89 19.53 11.56
N VAL A 46 -7.51 19.76 10.41
CA VAL A 46 -8.91 20.20 10.31
C VAL A 46 -9.87 19.01 10.30
N ARG A 47 -11.16 19.26 10.59
CA ARG A 47 -12.20 18.24 10.55
C ARG A 47 -12.39 17.70 9.12
N LYS A 48 -12.77 16.43 8.99
CA LYS A 48 -12.96 15.73 7.70
C LYS A 48 -13.83 16.52 6.70
N GLU A 49 -14.99 17.01 7.13
CA GLU A 49 -15.88 17.81 6.26
C GLU A 49 -15.24 19.13 5.79
N GLN A 50 -14.52 19.81 6.68
CA GLN A 50 -13.81 21.04 6.33
C GLN A 50 -12.66 20.75 5.35
N ARG A 51 -11.90 19.69 5.60
CA ARG A 51 -10.83 19.23 4.70
C ARG A 51 -11.36 19.00 3.29
N LYS A 52 -12.48 18.28 3.20
CA LYS A 52 -13.17 17.99 1.96
C LYS A 52 -13.57 19.27 1.22
N GLN A 53 -14.26 20.19 1.90
CA GLN A 53 -14.66 21.47 1.30
C GLN A 53 -13.48 22.29 0.79
N THR A 54 -12.37 22.35 1.54
CA THR A 54 -11.16 23.07 1.13
C THR A 54 -10.55 22.49 -0.14
N ILE A 55 -10.50 21.15 -0.26
CA ILE A 55 -9.94 20.50 -1.45
C ILE A 55 -10.87 20.62 -2.65
N GLU A 56 -12.17 20.44 -2.45
CA GLU A 56 -13.16 20.55 -3.54
C GLU A 56 -13.27 21.99 -4.07
N ALA A 57 -12.91 22.99 -3.28
CA ALA A 57 -12.85 24.39 -3.71
C ALA A 57 -11.66 24.69 -4.65
N ASP A 58 -10.55 23.94 -4.56
CA ASP A 58 -9.35 24.15 -5.37
C ASP A 58 -8.57 22.84 -5.64
N PRO A 59 -9.18 21.86 -6.34
CA PRO A 59 -8.59 20.53 -6.49
C PRO A 59 -7.31 20.56 -7.35
N ASP A 60 -7.19 21.49 -8.29
CA ASP A 60 -6.02 21.62 -9.16
C ASP A 60 -4.77 21.99 -8.38
N SER A 61 -4.88 22.92 -7.43
CA SER A 61 -3.71 23.38 -6.69
C SER A 61 -3.21 22.36 -5.67
N PHE A 62 -4.10 21.53 -5.10
CA PHE A 62 -3.73 20.39 -4.27
C PHE A 62 -3.19 19.22 -5.11
N CYS A 63 -3.76 18.97 -6.29
CA CYS A 63 -3.21 17.99 -7.24
C CYS A 63 -1.77 18.36 -7.59
N THR A 64 -1.51 19.63 -7.91
CA THR A 64 -0.16 20.13 -8.22
C THR A 64 0.79 20.00 -7.02
N LEU A 65 0.32 20.24 -5.79
CA LEU A 65 1.13 20.06 -4.58
C LEU A 65 1.60 18.59 -4.42
N LEU A 66 0.71 17.64 -4.68
CA LEU A 66 0.97 16.20 -4.45
C LEU A 66 1.66 15.52 -5.63
N LEU A 67 1.29 15.89 -6.86
CA LEU A 67 1.74 15.23 -8.08
C LEU A 67 2.74 16.05 -8.90
N GLY A 68 2.90 17.32 -8.58
CA GLY A 68 3.65 18.26 -9.41
C GLY A 68 2.85 18.70 -10.63
N GLY A 69 3.52 19.34 -11.56
CA GLY A 69 2.99 19.75 -12.86
C GLY A 69 4.14 20.24 -13.74
N ASP A 70 3.83 20.71 -14.95
CA ASP A 70 4.83 21.06 -15.98
C ASP A 70 5.96 21.98 -15.49
N ASN A 71 5.66 22.86 -14.52
CA ASN A 71 6.60 23.82 -13.96
C ASN A 71 6.81 23.71 -12.44
N ALA A 72 6.27 22.67 -11.80
CA ALA A 72 6.29 22.52 -10.34
C ALA A 72 6.65 21.09 -9.93
N GLN A 73 7.62 20.96 -9.05
CA GLN A 73 7.92 19.68 -8.39
C GLN A 73 6.79 19.35 -7.40
N SER A 74 6.50 18.06 -7.24
CA SER A 74 5.65 17.61 -6.14
C SER A 74 6.35 17.84 -4.79
N ILE A 75 5.56 17.91 -3.72
CA ILE A 75 6.06 17.98 -2.34
C ILE A 75 7.00 16.80 -2.00
N PHE A 76 6.78 15.62 -2.60
CA PHE A 76 7.61 14.43 -2.40
C PHE A 76 8.99 14.55 -3.05
N GLN A 77 9.07 15.26 -4.18
CA GLN A 77 10.33 15.56 -4.85
C GLN A 77 11.05 16.72 -4.17
N SER A 78 10.36 17.81 -3.87
CA SER A 78 10.97 18.99 -3.24
C SER A 78 11.48 18.67 -1.84
N ALA A 79 10.75 17.84 -1.09
CA ALA A 79 11.11 17.39 0.25
C ALA A 79 11.91 16.09 0.32
N ALA A 80 12.54 15.64 -0.77
CA ALA A 80 13.28 14.38 -0.85
C ALA A 80 14.33 14.18 0.29
N LYS A 81 14.92 15.27 0.80
CA LYS A 81 15.92 15.25 1.89
C LYS A 81 15.31 15.33 3.30
N ARG A 82 13.98 15.37 3.41
CA ARG A 82 13.23 15.56 4.66
C ARG A 82 12.28 14.38 4.88
N PRO A 83 12.79 13.25 5.41
CA PRO A 83 11.99 12.04 5.57
C PRO A 83 10.78 12.24 6.49
N ASP A 84 10.88 13.14 7.48
CA ASP A 84 9.79 13.53 8.36
C ASP A 84 8.61 14.15 7.59
N ILE A 85 8.91 15.02 6.61
CA ILE A 85 7.90 15.65 5.74
C ILE A 85 7.31 14.63 4.78
N ILE A 86 8.15 13.80 4.14
CA ILE A 86 7.68 12.77 3.21
C ILE A 86 6.72 11.81 3.90
N GLN A 87 7.10 11.27 5.06
CA GLN A 87 6.26 10.36 5.84
C GLN A 87 4.91 11.01 6.17
N TYR A 88 4.92 12.24 6.67
CA TYR A 88 3.68 12.94 7.00
C TYR A 88 2.80 13.22 5.79
N MET A 89 3.40 13.66 4.69
CA MET A 89 2.66 13.94 3.46
C MET A 89 2.10 12.67 2.84
N LEU A 90 2.77 11.52 2.96
CA LEU A 90 2.21 10.22 2.55
C LEU A 90 0.98 9.86 3.38
N VAL A 91 1.06 10.03 4.71
CA VAL A 91 -0.10 9.79 5.61
C VAL A 91 -1.24 10.73 5.28
N LEU A 92 -0.98 12.04 5.17
CA LEU A 92 -1.98 13.03 4.83
C LEU A 92 -2.63 12.71 3.49
N THR A 93 -1.83 12.37 2.47
CA THR A 93 -2.35 12.01 1.14
C THR A 93 -3.19 10.75 1.17
N GLY A 94 -2.80 9.74 1.95
CA GLY A 94 -3.62 8.56 2.22
C GLY A 94 -4.99 8.94 2.76
N ASP A 95 -5.04 9.80 3.79
CA ASP A 95 -6.30 10.30 4.34
C ASP A 95 -7.15 11.00 3.28
N LEU A 96 -6.55 11.78 2.38
CA LEU A 96 -7.27 12.46 1.29
C LEU A 96 -7.87 11.48 0.29
N VAL A 97 -7.13 10.43 -0.04
CA VAL A 97 -7.57 9.38 -0.97
C VAL A 97 -8.74 8.60 -0.37
N ASP A 98 -8.70 8.31 0.93
CA ASP A 98 -9.77 7.57 1.60
C ASP A 98 -11.02 8.43 1.85
N ASP A 99 -10.84 9.72 2.14
CA ASP A 99 -11.93 10.61 2.56
C ASP A 99 -12.65 11.32 1.39
N ILE A 100 -11.99 11.52 0.24
CA ILE A 100 -12.45 12.43 -0.81
C ILE A 100 -12.40 11.77 -2.21
N PRO A 101 -13.39 10.92 -2.56
CA PRO A 101 -13.41 10.21 -3.85
C PRO A 101 -13.40 11.12 -5.09
N SER A 102 -13.98 12.31 -4.98
CA SER A 102 -13.96 13.35 -6.02
C SER A 102 -12.53 13.80 -6.34
N PHE A 103 -11.68 13.93 -5.31
CA PHE A 103 -10.28 14.27 -5.45
C PHE A 103 -9.44 13.10 -5.97
N VAL A 104 -9.72 11.86 -5.55
CA VAL A 104 -9.09 10.67 -6.13
C VAL A 104 -9.28 10.63 -7.63
N SER A 105 -10.50 10.90 -8.11
CA SER A 105 -10.82 10.97 -9.53
C SER A 105 -9.97 12.01 -10.26
N LYS A 106 -9.64 13.13 -9.61
CA LYS A 106 -8.71 14.13 -10.15
C LYS A 106 -7.28 13.62 -10.21
N LEU A 107 -6.79 13.00 -9.13
CA LEU A 107 -5.43 12.46 -9.04
C LEU A 107 -5.17 11.40 -10.11
N ILE A 108 -6.05 10.42 -10.28
CA ILE A 108 -5.85 9.32 -11.24
C ILE A 108 -5.91 9.77 -12.72
N ASN A 109 -6.50 10.94 -12.98
CA ASN A 109 -6.59 11.53 -14.31
C ASN A 109 -5.45 12.52 -14.60
N HIS A 110 -4.52 12.72 -13.66
CA HIS A 110 -3.30 13.46 -13.90
C HIS A 110 -2.43 12.76 -14.97
N SER A 111 -1.60 13.51 -15.69
CA SER A 111 -0.72 12.95 -16.74
C SER A 111 0.26 11.92 -16.17
N GLU A 112 0.79 12.21 -14.98
CA GLU A 112 1.73 11.39 -14.23
C GLU A 112 1.23 11.12 -12.79
N PRO A 113 0.21 10.28 -12.59
CA PRO A 113 -0.47 10.13 -11.29
C PRO A 113 0.35 9.33 -10.26
N TYR A 114 1.36 8.58 -10.70
CA TYR A 114 2.15 7.68 -9.86
C TYR A 114 3.63 8.10 -9.75
N ALA A 115 4.10 8.99 -10.63
CA ALA A 115 5.51 9.34 -10.77
C ALA A 115 6.17 9.86 -9.47
N PRO A 116 5.52 10.65 -8.61
CA PRO A 116 6.11 11.10 -7.35
C PRO A 116 6.39 9.97 -6.35
N PHE A 117 5.57 8.91 -6.36
CA PHE A 117 5.60 7.87 -5.34
C PHE A 117 6.50 6.69 -5.72
N ILE A 118 6.63 6.40 -7.03
CA ILE A 118 7.41 5.26 -7.51
C ILE A 118 8.89 5.30 -7.06
N PRO A 119 9.61 6.44 -7.08
CA PRO A 119 10.97 6.52 -6.55
C PRO A 119 11.06 6.22 -5.04
N LEU A 120 10.00 6.51 -4.27
CA LEU A 120 9.98 6.30 -2.83
C LEU A 120 10.01 4.81 -2.45
N LEU A 121 9.50 3.93 -3.32
CA LEU A 121 9.57 2.47 -3.14
C LEU A 121 11.01 1.95 -3.09
N LYS A 122 11.97 2.68 -3.68
CA LYS A 122 13.38 2.27 -3.77
C LYS A 122 14.28 3.03 -2.80
N GLN A 123 13.71 3.88 -1.94
CA GLN A 123 14.49 4.72 -1.05
C GLN A 123 15.24 3.92 0.03
N SER A 124 14.78 2.72 0.34
CA SER A 124 15.43 1.81 1.27
C SER A 124 15.31 0.35 0.83
N SER A 125 16.30 -0.45 1.22
CA SER A 125 16.26 -1.91 1.12
C SER A 125 15.67 -2.58 2.37
N ASN A 126 15.42 -1.82 3.44
CA ASN A 126 14.76 -2.34 4.63
C ASN A 126 13.23 -2.35 4.41
N PRO A 127 12.57 -3.53 4.46
CA PRO A 127 11.12 -3.62 4.26
C PRO A 127 10.31 -2.92 5.36
N GLU A 128 10.89 -2.68 6.54
CA GLU A 128 10.22 -1.99 7.66
C GLU A 128 10.32 -0.47 7.57
N ASP A 129 11.06 0.07 6.60
CA ASP A 129 11.22 1.52 6.50
C ASP A 129 9.88 2.19 6.16
N PRO A 130 9.45 3.20 6.94
CA PRO A 130 8.11 3.78 6.79
C PRO A 130 7.82 4.40 5.41
N ILE A 131 8.83 4.96 4.74
CA ILE A 131 8.60 5.69 3.48
C ILE A 131 8.20 4.73 2.34
N PRO A 132 8.98 3.70 2.00
CA PRO A 132 8.56 2.72 1.00
C PRO A 132 7.20 2.07 1.32
N LEU A 133 6.95 1.76 2.60
CA LEU A 133 5.73 1.09 3.03
C LEU A 133 4.48 1.98 2.91
N LEU A 134 4.58 3.25 3.31
CA LEU A 134 3.47 4.20 3.14
C LEU A 134 3.25 4.55 1.67
N ALA A 135 4.33 4.61 0.88
CA ALA A 135 4.25 4.84 -0.55
C ALA A 135 3.59 3.66 -1.29
N SER A 136 3.89 2.41 -0.92
CA SER A 136 3.23 1.23 -1.50
C SER A 136 1.74 1.19 -1.16
N SER A 137 1.39 1.50 0.09
CA SER A 137 -0.01 1.56 0.53
C SER A 137 -0.81 2.62 -0.24
N LEU A 138 -0.25 3.83 -0.38
CA LEU A 138 -0.87 4.91 -1.15
C LEU A 138 -0.97 4.57 -2.65
N LEU A 139 0.10 4.04 -3.25
CA LEU A 139 0.10 3.60 -4.65
C LEU A 139 -0.93 2.49 -4.89
N SER A 140 -1.02 1.52 -3.99
CA SER A 140 -2.01 0.45 -4.04
C SER A 140 -3.42 1.00 -4.04
N SER A 141 -3.71 1.97 -3.16
CA SER A 141 -5.02 2.63 -3.12
C SER A 141 -5.32 3.40 -4.42
N LEU A 142 -4.38 4.22 -4.92
CA LEU A 142 -4.57 4.99 -6.16
C LEU A 142 -4.73 4.10 -7.39
N ILE A 143 -3.90 3.05 -7.54
CA ILE A 143 -3.99 2.12 -8.67
C ILE A 143 -5.27 1.29 -8.57
N SER A 144 -5.63 0.79 -7.38
CA SER A 144 -6.89 0.08 -7.16
C SER A 144 -8.09 0.95 -7.58
N ASN A 145 -8.11 2.23 -7.21
CA ASN A 145 -9.15 3.17 -7.64
C ASN A 145 -9.15 3.37 -9.16
N ALA A 146 -7.98 3.54 -9.78
CA ALA A 146 -7.89 3.68 -11.24
C ALA A 146 -8.39 2.42 -11.98
N LEU A 147 -8.06 1.23 -11.48
CA LEU A 147 -8.52 -0.05 -12.04
C LEU A 147 -10.04 -0.24 -11.95
N VAL A 148 -10.70 0.36 -10.96
CA VAL A 148 -12.17 0.33 -10.83
C VAL A 148 -12.82 1.42 -11.68
N ALA A 149 -12.25 2.63 -11.68
CA ALA A 149 -12.85 3.80 -12.30
C ALA A 149 -12.71 3.81 -13.83
N GLN A 150 -11.65 3.19 -14.38
CA GLN A 150 -11.34 3.23 -15.80
C GLN A 150 -11.75 1.92 -16.48
N ASN A 151 -12.61 2.01 -17.51
CA ASN A 151 -13.02 0.86 -18.32
C ASN A 151 -11.85 0.15 -19.00
N LYS A 152 -10.77 0.87 -19.29
CA LYS A 152 -9.54 0.35 -19.86
C LYS A 152 -8.36 0.81 -19.01
N GLN A 153 -7.55 -0.16 -18.57
CA GLN A 153 -6.32 0.12 -17.83
C GLN A 153 -5.42 1.08 -18.61
N SER A 154 -5.02 2.18 -17.97
CA SER A 154 -4.18 3.20 -18.58
C SER A 154 -2.72 2.75 -18.72
N PRO A 155 -1.95 3.33 -19.66
CA PRO A 155 -0.52 3.09 -19.78
C PRO A 155 0.26 3.42 -18.50
N GLN A 156 -0.19 4.42 -17.74
CA GLN A 156 0.43 4.80 -16.47
C GLN A 156 0.31 3.68 -15.43
N VAL A 157 -0.84 2.99 -15.37
CA VAL A 157 -1.00 1.82 -14.50
C VAL A 157 -0.12 0.66 -14.99
N ASP A 158 -0.03 0.44 -16.30
CA ASP A 158 0.83 -0.62 -16.86
C ASP A 158 2.31 -0.46 -16.50
N ASP A 159 2.80 0.77 -16.41
CA ASP A 159 4.18 1.07 -16.03
C ASP A 159 4.40 1.01 -14.51
N ALA A 160 3.46 1.54 -13.72
CA ALA A 160 3.58 1.61 -12.27
C ALA A 160 3.36 0.26 -11.57
N LEU A 161 2.39 -0.52 -12.03
CA LEU A 161 1.93 -1.73 -11.34
C LEU A 161 3.02 -2.81 -11.20
N PRO A 162 3.84 -3.12 -12.23
CA PRO A 162 4.94 -4.09 -12.07
C PRO A 162 5.98 -3.66 -11.02
N LYS A 163 6.23 -2.35 -10.88
CA LYS A 163 7.19 -1.80 -9.90
C LYS A 163 6.64 -1.94 -8.48
N LEU A 164 5.34 -1.72 -8.32
CA LEU A 164 4.65 -1.95 -7.05
C LEU A 164 4.67 -3.44 -6.69
N TYR A 165 4.33 -4.35 -7.62
CA TYR A 165 4.40 -5.79 -7.37
C TYR A 165 5.80 -6.27 -6.97
N THR A 166 6.86 -5.74 -7.57
CA THR A 166 8.23 -6.06 -7.14
C THR A 166 8.49 -5.67 -5.68
N TYR A 167 8.04 -4.50 -5.25
CA TYR A 167 8.18 -4.06 -3.87
C TYR A 167 7.32 -4.90 -2.92
N THR A 168 6.04 -5.08 -3.24
CA THR A 168 5.11 -5.89 -2.44
C THR A 168 5.56 -7.35 -2.35
N ALA A 169 6.23 -7.89 -3.38
CA ALA A 169 6.86 -9.22 -3.34
C ALA A 169 8.04 -9.32 -2.36
N ALA A 170 8.78 -8.23 -2.15
CA ALA A 170 9.80 -8.18 -1.11
C ALA A 170 9.17 -8.20 0.29
N LEU A 171 8.05 -7.48 0.48
CA LEU A 171 7.28 -7.52 1.73
C LEU A 171 6.72 -8.92 2.00
N ALA A 172 6.18 -9.59 0.98
CA ALA A 172 5.63 -10.95 1.08
C ALA A 172 6.67 -12.03 1.43
N LYS A 173 7.97 -11.70 1.42
CA LYS A 173 9.08 -12.58 1.83
C LYS A 173 9.59 -12.26 3.24
N SER A 174 9.04 -11.24 3.89
CA SER A 174 9.38 -10.89 5.27
C SER A 174 8.96 -12.00 6.23
N SER A 175 9.68 -12.14 7.34
CA SER A 175 9.26 -12.98 8.46
C SER A 175 8.24 -12.28 9.38
N ASP A 176 8.05 -10.97 9.22
CA ASP A 176 7.10 -10.19 10.01
C ASP A 176 5.66 -10.38 9.50
N ALA A 177 4.78 -10.88 10.37
CA ALA A 177 3.39 -11.17 10.01
C ALA A 177 2.59 -9.91 9.62
N GLY A 178 2.94 -8.74 10.16
CA GLY A 178 2.32 -7.48 9.81
C GLY A 178 2.68 -7.05 8.38
N LEU A 179 3.95 -7.15 8.01
CA LEU A 179 4.42 -6.88 6.65
C LEU A 179 3.85 -7.87 5.63
N LEU A 180 3.75 -9.15 5.99
CA LEU A 180 3.08 -10.16 5.17
C LEU A 180 1.61 -9.81 4.94
N ASP A 181 0.89 -9.45 6.00
CA ASP A 181 -0.53 -9.10 5.89
C ASP A 181 -0.73 -7.87 4.98
N ILE A 182 0.10 -6.84 5.13
CA ILE A 182 0.12 -5.67 4.24
C ILE A 182 0.29 -6.10 2.79
N ALA A 183 1.30 -6.93 2.51
CA ALA A 183 1.60 -7.37 1.15
C ALA A 183 0.42 -8.09 0.49
N VAL A 184 -0.22 -8.98 1.24
CA VAL A 184 -1.36 -9.77 0.76
C VAL A 184 -2.60 -8.89 0.55
N GLN A 185 -2.85 -7.93 1.45
CA GLN A 185 -3.95 -6.98 1.29
C GLN A 185 -3.74 -6.07 0.07
N GLU A 186 -2.51 -5.59 -0.15
CA GLU A 186 -2.17 -4.80 -1.35
C GLU A 186 -2.39 -5.61 -2.63
N TYR A 187 -1.96 -6.88 -2.67
CA TYR A 187 -2.27 -7.76 -3.80
C TYR A 187 -3.77 -7.86 -4.04
N SER A 188 -4.54 -8.12 -3.00
CA SER A 188 -6.01 -8.23 -3.10
C SER A 188 -6.66 -6.97 -3.68
N ALA A 189 -6.15 -5.78 -3.29
CA ALA A 189 -6.62 -4.50 -3.79
C ALA A 189 -6.29 -4.29 -5.29
N LEU A 190 -5.18 -4.83 -5.78
CA LEU A 190 -4.66 -4.64 -7.14
C LEU A 190 -5.18 -5.68 -8.15
N LEU A 191 -5.64 -6.84 -7.71
CA LEU A 191 -6.09 -7.94 -8.58
C LEU A 191 -7.54 -7.79 -9.08
N ARG A 192 -7.91 -6.57 -9.50
CA ARG A 192 -9.29 -6.24 -9.93
C ARG A 192 -9.59 -6.49 -11.40
N THR A 193 -8.59 -6.45 -12.28
CA THR A 193 -8.79 -6.61 -13.74
C THR A 193 -7.98 -7.79 -14.27
N SER A 194 -8.41 -8.38 -15.37
CA SER A 194 -7.66 -9.48 -16.00
C SER A 194 -6.24 -9.07 -16.36
N LYS A 195 -6.01 -7.82 -16.76
CA LYS A 195 -4.69 -7.33 -17.12
C LYS A 195 -3.77 -7.15 -15.89
N SER A 196 -4.29 -6.66 -14.75
CA SER A 196 -3.50 -6.61 -13.52
C SER A 196 -3.13 -8.01 -13.03
N LYS A 197 -4.07 -8.96 -13.08
CA LYS A 197 -3.81 -10.39 -12.78
C LYS A 197 -2.77 -11.01 -13.72
N GLN A 198 -2.80 -10.69 -15.01
CA GLN A 198 -1.79 -11.14 -15.98
C GLN A 198 -0.40 -10.63 -15.64
N LEU A 199 -0.27 -9.35 -15.28
CA LEU A 199 1.01 -8.77 -14.87
C LEU A 199 1.53 -9.42 -13.58
N PHE A 200 0.64 -9.64 -12.61
CA PHE A 200 0.96 -10.36 -11.38
C PHE A 200 1.46 -11.78 -11.65
N TRP A 201 0.77 -12.53 -12.52
CA TRP A 201 1.15 -13.90 -12.89
C TRP A 201 2.47 -13.99 -13.67
N LYS A 202 2.79 -12.97 -14.48
CA LYS A 202 4.10 -12.89 -15.15
C LYS A 202 5.26 -12.87 -14.14
N GLN A 203 5.04 -12.28 -12.96
CA GLN A 203 5.98 -12.23 -11.83
C GLN A 203 5.73 -13.32 -10.77
N ARG A 204 4.99 -14.40 -11.09
CA ARG A 204 4.55 -15.44 -10.12
C ARG A 204 5.64 -16.00 -9.21
N LYS A 205 6.89 -16.09 -9.67
CA LYS A 205 8.01 -16.55 -8.83
C LYS A 205 8.27 -15.64 -7.64
N GLU A 206 8.03 -14.34 -7.80
CA GLU A 206 8.21 -13.34 -6.76
C GLU A 206 6.90 -13.12 -5.99
N THR A 207 5.76 -13.19 -6.67
CA THR A 207 4.47 -12.81 -6.10
C THR A 207 3.68 -13.98 -5.51
N LEU A 208 3.65 -15.15 -6.16
CA LEU A 208 2.85 -16.31 -5.74
C LEU A 208 3.61 -17.30 -4.88
N ASP A 209 4.89 -17.57 -5.18
CA ASP A 209 5.67 -18.55 -4.43
C ASP A 209 5.64 -18.28 -2.91
N PRO A 210 5.80 -17.02 -2.42
CA PRO A 210 5.70 -16.75 -0.98
C PRO A 210 4.31 -17.03 -0.40
N LEU A 211 3.23 -16.81 -1.18
CA LEU A 211 1.86 -17.10 -0.74
C LEU A 211 1.63 -18.61 -0.61
N VAL A 212 2.19 -19.39 -1.53
CA VAL A 212 2.14 -20.86 -1.48
C VAL A 212 2.94 -21.38 -0.29
N ASP A 213 4.09 -20.78 0.03
CA ASP A 213 4.88 -21.13 1.20
C ASP A 213 4.13 -20.84 2.50
N ILE A 214 3.40 -19.72 2.60
CA ILE A 214 2.51 -19.44 3.74
C ILE A 214 1.45 -20.52 3.87
N LEU A 215 0.81 -20.95 2.77
CA LEU A 215 -0.17 -22.04 2.80
C LEU A 215 0.44 -23.38 3.24
N ARG A 216 1.64 -23.73 2.75
CA ARG A 216 2.34 -24.95 3.15
C ARG A 216 2.68 -24.95 4.64
N ASN A 217 3.11 -23.81 5.15
CA ASN A 217 3.38 -23.62 6.58
C ASN A 217 2.11 -23.78 7.40
N ALA A 218 1.00 -23.14 6.98
CA ALA A 218 -0.31 -23.26 7.62
C ALA A 218 -0.84 -24.72 7.63
N ALA A 219 -0.57 -25.47 6.56
CA ALA A 219 -0.93 -26.88 6.41
C ALA A 219 -0.01 -27.84 7.17
N GLY A 220 1.07 -27.35 7.82
CA GLY A 220 2.04 -28.19 8.52
C GLY A 220 3.01 -28.95 7.62
N ALA A 221 3.04 -28.67 6.32
CA ALA A 221 3.85 -29.37 5.33
C ALA A 221 5.33 -28.91 5.29
N GLY A 222 5.69 -27.90 6.09
CA GLY A 222 7.02 -27.25 6.08
C GLY A 222 8.05 -27.81 7.06
N LYS A 223 7.72 -28.84 7.84
CA LYS A 223 8.70 -29.53 8.69
C LYS A 223 8.45 -31.03 8.60
N ASP A 224 9.52 -31.79 8.36
CA ASP A 224 9.68 -33.13 8.94
C ASP A 224 9.67 -32.97 10.46
N ALA A 225 8.51 -32.62 11.01
CA ALA A 225 8.24 -32.66 12.42
C ALA A 225 7.92 -34.12 12.69
N GLU A 226 8.96 -34.83 13.12
CA GLU A 226 8.82 -36.01 13.96
C GLU A 226 7.55 -35.87 14.80
N SER A 227 6.71 -36.89 14.66
CA SER A 227 5.51 -37.17 15.43
C SER A 227 5.67 -36.79 16.91
N THR A 228 5.44 -35.53 17.24
CA THR A 228 5.08 -35.09 18.57
C THR A 228 3.58 -34.86 18.53
N LEU A 229 2.91 -36.01 18.58
CA LEU A 229 1.68 -36.24 19.31
C LEU A 229 1.19 -34.99 20.04
N TRP A 230 -0.01 -34.58 19.65
CA TRP A 230 -1.07 -34.03 20.48
C TRP A 230 -0.92 -34.37 21.98
N SER A 231 -0.02 -33.67 22.66
CA SER A 231 0.19 -33.71 24.10
C SER A 231 -0.44 -32.44 24.66
N GLY A 232 -1.59 -32.62 25.31
CA GLY A 232 -2.38 -31.56 25.92
C GLY A 232 -1.65 -30.91 27.10
N GLY A 233 -0.73 -30.00 26.80
CA GLY A 233 0.05 -29.31 27.81
C GLY A 233 0.78 -28.07 27.27
N ALA A 234 0.04 -27.11 26.71
CA ALA A 234 0.57 -25.78 26.45
C ALA A 234 -0.21 -24.74 27.27
N SER A 235 0.52 -24.03 28.13
CA SER A 235 0.04 -22.98 29.02
C SER A 235 -0.85 -21.95 28.31
N ILE A 236 -2.01 -21.72 28.90
CA ILE A 236 -3.07 -20.76 28.52
C ILE A 236 -2.63 -19.31 28.78
N ARG A 237 -1.46 -18.88 28.28
CA ARG A 237 -0.98 -17.49 28.48
C ARG A 237 -0.64 -16.72 27.20
N SER A 238 -0.99 -17.24 26.03
CA SER A 238 -0.90 -16.49 24.76
C SER A 238 -2.11 -16.73 23.83
N ALA A 239 -3.28 -17.00 24.41
CA ALA A 239 -4.52 -17.30 23.70
C ALA A 239 -5.22 -16.04 23.10
N THR A 240 -4.47 -15.05 22.64
CA THR A 240 -5.01 -13.88 21.92
C THR A 240 -4.77 -13.92 20.41
N GLU A 241 -3.96 -14.85 19.91
CA GLU A 241 -3.86 -15.11 18.48
C GLU A 241 -4.30 -16.55 18.22
N ALA A 242 -5.47 -16.73 17.63
CA ALA A 242 -5.93 -18.00 17.08
C ALA A 242 -5.06 -18.35 15.86
N GLY A 243 -3.84 -18.82 16.11
CA GLY A 243 -2.90 -19.30 15.09
C GLY A 243 -3.23 -20.73 14.69
N LEU A 244 -3.12 -21.02 13.40
CA LEU A 244 -3.14 -22.39 12.88
C LEU A 244 -1.74 -23.02 13.02
N GLY A 245 -1.60 -24.26 12.55
CA GLY A 245 -0.29 -24.92 12.46
C GLY A 245 0.75 -24.04 11.77
N GLY A 246 2.01 -24.13 12.20
CA GLY A 246 3.11 -23.38 11.58
C GLY A 246 3.21 -21.89 11.92
N GLY A 247 2.41 -21.38 12.88
CA GLY A 247 2.51 -19.99 13.36
C GLY A 247 1.85 -18.95 12.43
N VAL A 248 1.02 -19.40 11.49
CA VAL A 248 0.27 -18.52 10.59
C VAL A 248 -1.05 -18.12 11.25
N GLY A 249 -1.25 -16.80 11.42
CA GLY A 249 -2.51 -16.26 11.92
C GLY A 249 -3.67 -16.48 10.95
N ILE A 250 -4.87 -16.77 11.47
CA ILE A 250 -6.04 -17.09 10.64
C ILE A 250 -6.44 -15.96 9.68
N GLN A 251 -6.23 -14.71 10.08
CA GLN A 251 -6.51 -13.53 9.25
C GLN A 251 -5.58 -13.47 8.04
N LEU A 252 -4.27 -13.67 8.24
CA LEU A 252 -3.30 -13.75 7.15
C LEU A 252 -3.65 -14.89 6.19
N LEU A 253 -4.00 -16.07 6.72
CA LEU A 253 -4.43 -17.20 5.89
C LEU A 253 -5.67 -16.85 5.05
N TYR A 254 -6.68 -16.22 5.65
CA TYR A 254 -7.87 -15.77 4.93
C TYR A 254 -7.51 -14.82 3.77
N HIS A 255 -6.67 -13.82 4.02
CA HIS A 255 -6.24 -12.89 2.98
C HIS A 255 -5.47 -13.59 1.85
N VAL A 256 -4.60 -14.56 2.19
CA VAL A 256 -3.84 -15.34 1.19
C VAL A 256 -4.79 -16.14 0.31
N LEU A 257 -5.77 -16.82 0.91
CA LEU A 257 -6.78 -17.56 0.17
C LEU A 257 -7.63 -16.65 -0.73
N MET A 258 -7.94 -15.44 -0.29
CA MET A 258 -8.66 -14.45 -1.09
C MET A 258 -7.86 -14.04 -2.34
N VAL A 259 -6.55 -13.81 -2.21
CA VAL A 259 -5.67 -13.49 -3.36
C VAL A 259 -5.64 -14.66 -4.36
N ILE A 260 -5.49 -15.89 -3.88
CA ILE A 260 -5.48 -17.09 -4.75
C ILE A 260 -6.84 -17.29 -5.43
N TRP A 261 -7.93 -17.07 -4.70
CA TRP A 261 -9.28 -17.13 -5.24
C TRP A 261 -9.52 -16.06 -6.33
N GLN A 262 -9.02 -14.82 -6.16
CA GLN A 262 -9.13 -13.80 -7.20
C GLN A 262 -8.41 -14.19 -8.50
N LEU A 263 -7.29 -14.92 -8.39
CA LEU A 263 -6.51 -15.40 -9.54
C LEU A 263 -7.12 -16.62 -10.22
N SER A 264 -7.85 -17.46 -9.50
CA SER A 264 -8.44 -18.68 -10.08
C SER A 264 -9.50 -18.39 -11.16
N PHE A 265 -10.10 -17.20 -11.15
CA PHE A 265 -11.01 -16.75 -12.20
C PHE A 265 -10.35 -16.49 -13.56
N GLU A 266 -9.02 -16.49 -13.62
CA GLU A 266 -8.27 -16.39 -14.87
C GLU A 266 -7.76 -17.78 -15.30
N GLY A 267 -8.66 -18.75 -15.47
CA GLY A 267 -8.31 -20.14 -15.76
C GLY A 267 -7.35 -20.31 -16.95
N ARG A 268 -7.51 -19.48 -17.99
CA ARG A 268 -6.59 -19.39 -19.14
C ARG A 268 -5.14 -19.08 -18.78
N LEU A 269 -4.88 -18.36 -17.68
CA LEU A 269 -3.53 -18.04 -17.21
C LEU A 269 -2.92 -19.18 -16.41
N VAL A 270 -3.75 -19.95 -15.72
CA VAL A 270 -3.34 -21.01 -14.79
C VAL A 270 -3.01 -22.31 -15.54
N GLY A 271 -3.70 -22.62 -16.64
CA GLY A 271 -3.43 -23.83 -17.43
C GLY A 271 -4.19 -23.89 -18.76
N LYS A 272 -3.62 -24.61 -19.74
CA LYS A 272 -4.32 -24.87 -21.01
C LYS A 272 -5.54 -25.77 -20.75
N GLY A 273 -6.72 -25.33 -21.19
CA GLY A 273 -7.97 -26.10 -21.08
C GLY A 273 -8.79 -25.82 -19.81
N LEU A 274 -8.49 -24.76 -19.07
CA LEU A 274 -9.27 -24.27 -17.93
C LEU A 274 -10.17 -23.08 -18.32
N ASP A 275 -10.75 -23.13 -19.52
CA ASP A 275 -11.66 -22.13 -20.06
C ASP A 275 -13.10 -22.28 -19.54
#